data_AF-A0A1G9LZE5-F1
#
_entry.id   AF-A0A1G9LZE5-F1
#
_cell.length_a   1.000
_cell.length_b   1.000
_cell.length_c   1.000
_cell.angle_alpha   90.00
_cell.angle_beta   90.00
_cell.angle_gamma   90.00
#
_symmetry.space_group_name_H-M   'P 1'
#
loop_
_entity.id
_entity.type
_entity.pdbx_description
1 polymer ?
#
loop_
_entity_poly.entity_id
_entity_poly.type
_entity_poly.pdbx_seq_one_letter_code
_entity_poly.pdbx_strand_id
1 'polypeptide(L)'
;MTTPSPDAVTTDARLARLFGLRDDTWLRHANPASVWIRFAVLPLIVLSIWSRRGIGRRSLLPLGASLVFTVVEPLLFPPPRSTRNWASRGVLGERIWADRNAVDLPEQFRSTAVPNTTYAFQFAGLAALARGLVVFDLRSVVGGLLLVQCAKAWFIDRMGLLFRTMAERDPRYASWEY
;
A
#
# COMPACT_ATOMS: atom_id res chain seq x y z
N MET A 1 -16.84 5.29 -26.85
CA MET A 1 -16.20 5.49 -25.54
C MET A 1 -16.66 6.83 -25.00
N THR A 2 -17.66 6.83 -24.12
CA THR A 2 -18.05 8.03 -23.36
C THR A 2 -16.99 8.27 -22.29
N THR A 3 -16.40 9.47 -22.28
CA THR A 3 -15.54 9.90 -21.17
C THR A 3 -16.36 9.83 -19.88
N PRO A 4 -15.90 9.11 -18.84
CA PRO A 4 -16.64 9.03 -17.59
C PRO A 4 -16.82 10.44 -17.01
N SER A 5 -18.00 10.71 -16.45
CA SER A 5 -18.32 11.99 -15.78
C SER A 5 -17.25 12.31 -14.74
N PRO A 6 -16.80 13.57 -14.58
CA PRO A 6 -15.78 13.95 -13.60
C PRO A 6 -16.10 13.56 -12.15
N ASP A 7 -17.39 13.36 -11.83
CA ASP A 7 -17.87 12.91 -10.52
C ASP A 7 -17.73 11.39 -10.31
N ALA A 8 -17.52 10.62 -11.38
CA ALA A 8 -17.26 9.18 -11.32
C ALA A 8 -15.82 8.85 -10.91
N VAL A 9 -14.91 9.84 -10.88
CA VAL A 9 -13.50 9.63 -10.53
C VAL A 9 -13.28 9.90 -9.05
N THR A 10 -12.97 8.85 -8.28
CA THR A 10 -12.72 8.95 -6.84
C THR A 10 -11.44 9.74 -6.54
N THR A 11 -11.31 10.23 -5.30
CA THR A 11 -10.06 10.83 -4.80
C THR A 11 -8.89 9.86 -4.90
N ASP A 12 -9.12 8.57 -4.65
CA ASP A 12 -8.07 7.55 -4.71
C ASP A 12 -7.61 7.30 -6.14
N ALA A 13 -8.52 7.30 -7.12
CA ALA A 13 -8.17 7.22 -8.53
C ALA A 13 -7.36 8.45 -9.00
N ARG A 14 -7.69 9.65 -8.49
CA ARG A 14 -6.90 10.86 -8.76
C ARG A 14 -5.50 10.77 -8.14
N LEU A 15 -5.39 10.32 -6.90
CA LEU A 15 -4.11 10.11 -6.21
C LEU A 15 -3.28 9.04 -6.93
N ALA A 16 -3.87 7.91 -7.30
CA ALA A 16 -3.19 6.86 -8.05
C ALA A 16 -2.60 7.39 -9.36
N ARG A 17 -3.36 8.20 -10.11
CA ARG A 17 -2.87 8.85 -11.34
C ARG A 17 -1.72 9.83 -11.08
N LEU A 18 -1.77 10.59 -9.98
CA LEU A 18 -0.68 11.48 -9.56
C LEU A 18 0.61 10.68 -9.27
N PHE A 19 0.47 9.51 -8.66
CA PHE A 19 1.57 8.56 -8.45
C PHE A 19 1.95 7.76 -9.70
N GLY A 20 1.41 8.11 -10.87
CA GLY A 20 1.74 7.47 -12.14
C GLY A 20 1.15 6.07 -12.32
N LEU A 21 0.24 5.64 -11.45
CA LEU A 21 -0.47 4.36 -11.56
C LEU A 21 -1.52 4.42 -12.68
N ARG A 22 -1.06 4.16 -13.90
CA ARG A 22 -1.85 3.90 -15.11
C ARG A 22 -1.77 2.41 -15.45
N ASP A 23 -2.62 1.89 -16.33
CA ASP A 23 -2.83 0.46 -16.59
C ASP A 23 -1.57 -0.43 -16.48
N ASP A 24 -0.50 -0.12 -17.22
CA ASP A 24 0.75 -0.89 -17.19
C ASP A 24 1.55 -0.72 -15.88
N THR A 25 1.49 0.46 -15.27
CA THR A 25 2.12 0.73 -13.97
C THR A 25 1.44 -0.05 -12.85
N TRP A 26 0.12 -0.27 -12.92
CA TRP A 26 -0.59 -1.12 -11.96
C TRP A 26 -0.07 -2.56 -11.99
N LEU A 27 0.27 -3.08 -13.18
CA LEU A 27 0.88 -4.41 -13.29
C LEU A 27 2.25 -4.45 -12.64
N ARG A 28 3.11 -3.44 -12.86
CA ARG A 28 4.41 -3.35 -12.16
C ARG A 28 4.23 -3.23 -10.64
N HIS A 29 3.24 -2.47 -10.21
CA HIS A 29 2.89 -2.31 -8.79
C HIS A 29 2.38 -3.61 -8.16
N ALA A 30 1.79 -4.50 -8.96
CA ALA A 30 1.37 -5.82 -8.52
C ALA A 30 2.55 -6.82 -8.42
N ASN A 31 3.78 -6.42 -8.70
CA ASN A 31 4.94 -7.28 -8.51
C ASN A 31 5.11 -7.65 -7.02
N PRO A 32 5.13 -8.95 -6.66
CA PRO A 32 5.19 -9.37 -5.26
C PRO A 32 6.48 -8.92 -4.56
N ALA A 33 7.61 -8.90 -5.27
CA ALA A 33 8.88 -8.42 -4.72
C ALA A 33 8.78 -6.92 -4.37
N SER A 34 8.17 -6.13 -5.25
CA SER A 34 7.90 -4.70 -4.98
C SER A 34 7.06 -4.52 -3.71
N VAL A 35 5.97 -5.29 -3.58
CA VAL A 35 5.11 -5.21 -2.39
C VAL A 35 5.89 -5.48 -1.11
N TRP A 36 6.67 -6.56 -1.06
CA TRP A 36 7.46 -6.91 0.12
C TRP A 36 8.55 -5.89 0.43
N ILE A 37 9.19 -5.33 -0.59
CA ILE A 37 10.18 -4.26 -0.41
C ILE A 37 9.51 -3.01 0.18
N ARG A 38 8.31 -2.64 -0.27
CA ARG A 38 7.53 -1.56 0.33
C ARG A 38 7.10 -1.84 1.78
N PHE A 39 7.03 -3.09 2.21
CA PHE A 39 6.90 -3.44 3.63
C PHE A 39 8.23 -3.24 4.38
N ALA A 40 9.38 -3.50 3.76
CA ALA A 40 10.69 -3.35 4.38
C ALA A 40 11.16 -1.89 4.51
N VAL A 41 10.70 -0.99 3.64
CA VAL A 41 11.07 0.44 3.64
C VAL A 41 10.77 1.13 4.96
N LEU A 42 9.59 0.91 5.56
CA LEU A 42 9.25 1.54 6.84
C LEU A 42 10.19 1.12 7.99
N PRO A 43 10.48 -0.19 8.21
CA PRO A 43 11.55 -0.63 9.09
C PRO A 43 12.90 0.03 8.82
N LEU A 44 13.31 0.21 7.56
CA LEU A 44 14.57 0.88 7.21
C LEU A 44 14.58 2.37 7.61
N ILE A 45 13.46 3.08 7.42
CA ILE A 45 13.28 4.46 7.89
C ILE A 45 13.39 4.51 9.41
N VAL A 46 12.71 3.60 10.11
CA VAL A 46 12.74 3.51 11.58
C VAL A 46 14.16 3.24 12.10
N LEU A 47 14.86 2.28 11.51
CA LEU A 47 16.26 1.99 11.85
C LEU A 47 17.18 3.18 11.57
N SER A 48 16.96 3.88 10.46
CA SER A 48 17.69 5.11 10.14
C SER A 48 17.49 6.17 11.22
N ILE A 49 16.25 6.44 11.63
CA ILE A 49 15.96 7.43 12.69
C ILE A 49 16.48 6.96 14.06
N TRP A 50 16.40 5.67 14.37
CA TRP A 50 16.90 5.10 15.62
C TRP A 50 18.43 5.21 15.72
N SER A 51 19.13 4.97 14.60
CA SER A 51 20.59 5.01 14.53
C SER A 51 21.20 6.36 14.93
N ARG A 52 20.40 7.44 14.96
CA ARG A 52 20.82 8.77 15.42
C ARG A 52 21.41 8.77 16.84
N ARG A 53 21.05 7.79 17.69
CA ARG A 53 21.65 7.60 19.02
C ARG A 53 23.13 7.22 18.97
N GLY A 54 23.53 6.46 17.96
CA GLY A 54 24.91 5.98 17.79
C GLY A 54 25.72 6.82 16.81
N ILE A 55 25.17 7.09 15.61
CA ILE A 55 25.90 7.76 14.53
C ILE A 55 25.55 9.25 14.38
N GLY A 56 24.75 9.81 15.29
CA GLY A 56 24.40 11.23 15.32
C GLY A 56 23.76 11.70 14.01
N ARG A 57 24.19 12.87 13.52
CA ARG A 57 23.68 13.48 12.27
C ARG A 57 23.91 12.62 11.03
N ARG A 58 24.85 11.68 11.04
CA ARG A 58 25.09 10.77 9.90
C ARG A 58 23.89 9.86 9.62
N SER A 59 22.97 9.70 10.58
CA SER A 59 21.71 8.98 10.40
C SER A 59 20.79 9.60 9.34
N LEU A 60 21.00 10.87 8.98
CA LEU A 60 20.26 11.53 7.91
C LEU A 60 20.57 10.95 6.53
N LEU A 61 21.76 10.35 6.34
CA LEU A 61 22.14 9.70 5.08
C LEU A 61 21.29 8.46 4.79
N PRO A 62 21.22 7.42 5.65
CA PRO A 62 20.37 6.27 5.40
C PRO A 62 18.88 6.63 5.44
N LEU A 63 18.48 7.66 6.21
CA LEU A 63 17.11 8.18 6.18
C LEU A 63 16.78 8.76 4.80
N GLY A 64 17.61 9.67 4.29
CA GLY A 64 17.44 10.25 2.96
C GLY A 64 17.43 9.18 1.86
N ALA A 65 18.35 8.22 1.93
CA ALA A 65 18.38 7.09 1.01
C ALA A 65 17.08 6.26 1.06
N SER A 66 16.54 5.98 2.25
CA SER A 66 15.29 5.23 2.42
C SER A 66 14.07 6.00 1.86
N LEU A 67 14.03 7.32 2.05
CA LEU A 67 12.98 8.17 1.50
C LEU A 67 13.04 8.24 -0.04
N VAL A 68 14.24 8.43 -0.61
CA VAL A 68 14.45 8.39 -2.07
C VAL A 68 14.05 7.01 -2.61
N PHE A 69 14.46 5.95 -1.93
CA PHE A 69 14.13 4.59 -2.34
C PHE A 69 12.62 4.34 -2.35
N THR A 70 11.85 4.93 -1.44
CA THR A 70 10.37 4.84 -1.44
C THR A 70 9.77 5.35 -2.75
N VAL A 71 10.37 6.38 -3.35
CA VAL A 71 9.90 7.00 -4.59
C VAL A 71 10.39 6.24 -5.83
N VAL A 72 11.64 5.74 -5.78
CA VAL A 72 12.28 5.08 -6.93
C VAL A 72 11.88 3.61 -7.06
N GLU A 73 11.61 2.92 -5.95
CA GLU A 73 11.32 1.49 -5.88
C GLU A 73 10.28 1.02 -6.92
N PRO A 74 9.13 1.69 -7.12
CA PRO A 74 8.13 1.24 -8.09
C PRO A 74 8.64 1.21 -9.55
N LEU A 75 9.69 1.97 -9.87
CA LEU A 75 10.30 2.01 -11.19
C LEU A 75 11.27 0.85 -11.45
N LEU A 76 11.73 0.18 -10.39
CA LEU A 76 12.78 -0.84 -10.46
C LEU A 76 12.25 -2.23 -10.79
N PHE A 77 10.93 -2.46 -10.68
CA PHE A 77 10.34 -3.78 -10.85
C PHE A 77 9.63 -3.94 -12.19
N PRO A 78 9.90 -5.02 -12.94
CA PRO A 78 9.11 -5.38 -14.11
C PRO A 78 7.72 -5.89 -13.68
N PRO A 79 6.77 -6.03 -14.63
CA PRO A 79 5.52 -6.73 -14.36
C PRO A 79 5.76 -8.14 -13.76
N PRO A 80 4.86 -8.64 -12.89
CA PRO A 80 4.99 -9.96 -12.30
C PRO A 80 4.91 -11.07 -13.36
N ARG A 81 5.60 -12.18 -13.12
CA ARG A 81 5.47 -13.40 -13.95
C ARG A 81 4.15 -14.14 -13.69
N SER A 82 3.57 -13.94 -12.51
CA SER A 82 2.27 -14.47 -12.13
C SER A 82 1.64 -13.56 -11.08
N THR A 83 0.33 -13.38 -11.17
CA THR A 83 -0.50 -12.62 -10.23
C THR A 83 -1.26 -13.53 -9.25
N ARG A 84 -1.07 -14.86 -9.34
CA ARG A 84 -1.63 -15.88 -8.45
C ARG A 84 -0.95 -15.94 -7.07
N ASN A 85 -0.84 -14.81 -6.40
CA ASN A 85 -0.28 -14.69 -5.06
C ASN A 85 -0.98 -13.59 -4.27
N TRP A 86 -0.83 -13.62 -2.95
CA TRP A 86 -1.50 -12.69 -2.04
C TRP A 86 -1.20 -11.21 -2.34
N ALA A 87 0.08 -10.89 -2.59
CA ALA A 87 0.53 -9.52 -2.81
C ALA A 87 -0.05 -8.93 -4.11
N SER A 88 0.02 -9.67 -5.21
CA SER A 88 -0.52 -9.23 -6.50
C SER A 88 -2.03 -9.07 -6.45
N ARG A 89 -2.75 -10.04 -5.87
CA ARG A 89 -4.22 -9.96 -5.70
C ARG A 89 -4.63 -8.75 -4.87
N GLY A 90 -3.90 -8.44 -3.80
CA GLY A 90 -4.13 -7.25 -2.99
C GLY A 90 -4.05 -5.97 -3.80
N VAL A 91 -2.97 -5.79 -4.57
CA VAL A 91 -2.79 -4.62 -5.43
C VAL A 91 -3.85 -4.52 -6.53
N LEU A 92 -4.24 -5.64 -7.14
CA LEU A 92 -5.31 -5.65 -8.14
C LEU A 92 -6.66 -5.28 -7.51
N GLY A 93 -6.90 -5.69 -6.27
CA GLY A 93 -8.06 -5.24 -5.48
C GLY A 93 -8.03 -3.76 -5.19
N GLU A 94 -6.87 -3.19 -4.85
CA GLU A 94 -6.69 -1.74 -4.67
C GLU A 94 -7.03 -0.96 -5.94
N ARG A 95 -6.66 -1.49 -7.12
CA ARG A 95 -7.04 -0.90 -8.41
C ARG A 95 -8.57 -0.86 -8.58
N ILE A 96 -9.24 -1.96 -8.29
CA ILE A 96 -10.71 -2.03 -8.37
C ILE A 96 -11.34 -1.05 -7.36
N TRP A 97 -10.81 -0.99 -6.13
CA TRP A 97 -11.28 -0.06 -5.11
C TRP A 97 -11.11 1.41 -5.50
N ALA A 98 -10.00 1.76 -6.15
CA ALA A 98 -9.78 3.11 -6.65
C ALA A 98 -10.87 3.50 -7.66
N ASP A 99 -11.34 2.56 -8.48
CA ASP A 99 -12.39 2.79 -9.48
C ASP A 99 -13.82 2.48 -8.96
N ARG A 100 -14.03 2.38 -7.64
CA ARG A 100 -15.33 1.99 -7.01
C ARG A 100 -16.56 2.83 -7.38
N ASN A 101 -16.39 4.05 -7.89
CA ASN A 101 -17.51 4.87 -8.38
C ASN A 101 -17.88 4.54 -9.83
N ALA A 102 -17.01 3.84 -10.56
CA ALA A 102 -17.18 3.43 -11.96
C ALA A 102 -17.47 1.93 -12.12
N VAL A 103 -17.40 1.16 -11.03
CA VAL A 103 -17.59 -0.29 -11.01
C VAL A 103 -18.60 -0.64 -9.92
N ASP A 104 -19.57 -1.51 -10.23
CA ASP A 104 -20.48 -2.03 -9.20
C ASP A 104 -19.74 -3.00 -8.28
N LEU A 105 -19.54 -2.59 -7.03
CA LEU A 105 -18.91 -3.40 -6.00
C LEU A 105 -19.93 -4.29 -5.28
N PRO A 106 -19.53 -5.51 -4.87
CA PRO A 106 -20.34 -6.32 -3.98
C PRO A 106 -20.70 -5.55 -2.71
N GLU A 107 -21.91 -5.76 -2.18
CA GLU A 107 -22.47 -5.00 -1.07
C GLU A 107 -21.52 -4.94 0.15
N GLN A 108 -20.88 -6.06 0.49
CA GLN A 108 -19.95 -6.16 1.62
C GLN A 108 -18.69 -5.28 1.47
N PHE A 109 -18.36 -4.85 0.26
CA PHE A 109 -17.25 -3.95 -0.03
C PHE A 109 -17.71 -2.52 -0.32
N ARG A 110 -19.01 -2.20 -0.37
CA ARG A 110 -19.43 -0.83 -0.70
C ARG A 110 -19.12 0.18 0.41
N SER A 111 -18.91 -0.28 1.64
CA SER A 111 -18.63 0.55 2.81
C SER A 111 -17.16 0.97 2.91
N THR A 112 -16.92 2.22 3.30
CA THR A 112 -15.61 2.80 3.61
C THR A 112 -15.04 2.31 4.95
N ALA A 113 -15.68 1.35 5.63
CA ALA A 113 -15.24 0.83 6.93
C ALA A 113 -13.81 0.24 6.88
N VAL A 114 -13.46 -0.49 5.83
CA VAL A 114 -12.13 -1.10 5.66
C VAL A 114 -11.01 -0.05 5.61
N PRO A 115 -11.00 0.93 4.68
CA PRO A 115 -9.96 1.95 4.65
C PRO A 115 -9.97 2.82 5.91
N ASN A 116 -11.13 3.21 6.44
CA ASN A 116 -11.19 4.05 7.65
C ASN A 116 -10.61 3.34 8.88
N THR A 117 -10.90 2.04 9.06
CA THR A 117 -10.35 1.24 10.14
C THR A 117 -8.84 1.09 9.99
N THR A 118 -8.38 0.82 8.76
CA THR A 118 -6.95 0.75 8.44
C THR A 118 -6.23 2.03 8.81
N TYR A 119 -6.76 3.18 8.38
CA TYR A 119 -6.17 4.48 8.68
C TYR A 119 -6.14 4.78 10.18
N ALA A 120 -7.21 4.47 10.91
CA ALA A 120 -7.23 4.66 12.36
C ALA A 120 -6.09 3.90 13.06
N PHE A 121 -5.88 2.62 12.72
CA PHE A 121 -4.78 1.83 13.28
C PHE A 121 -3.41 2.30 12.80
N GLN A 122 -3.27 2.69 11.54
CA GLN A 122 -2.02 3.24 11.02
C GLN A 122 -1.64 4.56 11.70
N PHE A 123 -2.60 5.47 11.92
CA PHE A 123 -2.34 6.72 12.64
C PHE A 123 -1.98 6.48 14.10
N ALA A 124 -2.67 5.57 14.80
CA ALA A 124 -2.34 5.19 16.16
C ALA A 124 -0.93 4.57 16.24
N GLY A 125 -0.59 3.68 15.31
CA GLY A 125 0.73 3.04 15.23
C GLY A 125 1.83 4.05 14.91
N LEU A 126 1.61 4.97 13.98
CA LEU A 126 2.53 6.07 13.65
C LEU A 126 2.76 7.00 14.85
N ALA A 127 1.71 7.34 15.61
CA ALA A 127 1.84 8.17 16.80
C ALA A 127 2.69 7.48 17.88
N ALA A 128 2.43 6.19 18.14
CA ALA A 128 3.23 5.39 19.07
C ALA A 128 4.69 5.26 18.61
N LEU A 129 4.89 4.99 17.31
CA LEU A 129 6.21 4.87 16.68
C LEU A 129 6.99 6.19 16.77
N ALA A 130 6.37 7.32 16.44
CA ALA A 130 6.98 8.64 16.50
C ALA A 130 7.38 8.99 17.94
N ARG A 131 6.48 8.78 18.91
CA ARG A 131 6.79 8.97 20.33
C ARG A 131 7.96 8.09 20.75
N GLY A 132 7.91 6.80 20.44
CA GLY A 132 8.95 5.83 20.76
C GLY A 132 10.31 6.22 20.18
N LEU A 133 10.33 6.72 18.94
CA LEU A 133 11.53 7.22 18.31
C LEU A 133 12.07 8.44 19.04
N VAL A 134 11.25 9.41 19.44
CA VAL A 134 11.66 10.62 20.17
C VAL A 134 12.28 10.29 21.53
N VAL A 135 11.60 9.47 22.34
CA VAL A 135 12.05 9.14 23.71
C VAL A 135 12.98 7.92 23.78
N PHE A 136 13.30 7.30 22.63
CA PHE A 136 14.07 6.05 22.53
C PHE A 136 13.47 4.87 23.33
N ASP A 137 12.14 4.76 23.33
CA ASP A 137 11.45 3.61 23.91
C ASP A 137 11.24 2.52 22.86
N LEU A 138 12.02 1.45 22.97
CA LEU A 138 12.00 0.34 22.01
C LEU A 138 10.61 -0.32 21.94
N ARG A 139 9.88 -0.40 23.06
CA ARG A 139 8.56 -1.05 23.10
C ARG A 139 7.56 -0.31 22.22
N SER A 140 7.55 1.02 22.29
CA SER A 140 6.68 1.86 21.46
C SER A 140 7.10 1.86 20.00
N VAL A 141 8.40 1.80 19.72
CA VAL A 141 8.90 1.69 18.35
C VAL A 141 8.46 0.37 17.72
N VAL A 142 8.71 -0.76 18.39
CA VAL A 142 8.33 -2.08 17.87
C VAL A 142 6.82 -2.22 17.80
N GLY A 143 6.09 -1.84 18.86
CA GLY A 143 4.63 -1.91 18.89
C GLY A 143 3.96 -1.04 17.82
N GLY A 144 4.42 0.20 17.66
CA GLY A 144 3.93 1.12 16.63
C GLY A 144 4.23 0.63 15.22
N LEU A 145 5.45 0.14 14.97
CA LEU A 145 5.84 -0.45 13.69
C LEU A 145 4.97 -1.68 13.35
N LEU A 146 4.81 -2.61 14.29
CA LEU A 146 3.96 -3.79 14.10
C LEU A 146 2.50 -3.38 13.82
N LEU A 147 1.96 -2.40 14.55
CA LEU A 147 0.58 -1.95 14.34
C LEU A 147 0.36 -1.38 12.94
N VAL A 148 1.28 -0.53 12.45
CA VAL A 148 1.22 0.02 11.08
C VAL A 148 1.31 -1.08 10.03
N GLN A 149 2.24 -2.03 10.21
CA GLN A 149 2.47 -3.11 9.24
C GLN A 149 1.31 -4.11 9.23
N CYS A 150 0.76 -4.47 10.38
CA CYS A 150 -0.41 -5.33 10.49
C CYS A 150 -1.66 -4.67 9.90
N ALA A 151 -1.88 -3.38 10.15
CA ALA A 151 -2.99 -2.65 9.53
C ALA A 151 -2.85 -2.61 7.99
N LYS A 152 -1.62 -2.35 7.49
CA LYS A 152 -1.33 -2.41 6.05
C LYS A 152 -1.58 -3.80 5.46
N ALA A 153 -1.09 -4.86 6.10
CA ALA A 153 -1.30 -6.23 5.65
C ALA A 153 -2.79 -6.62 5.67
N TRP A 154 -3.52 -6.23 6.71
CA TRP A 154 -4.96 -6.45 6.79
C TRP A 154 -5.72 -5.77 5.65
N PHE A 155 -5.38 -4.52 5.33
CA PHE A 155 -5.97 -3.83 4.18
C PHE A 155 -5.72 -4.55 2.86
N ILE A 156 -4.46 -4.92 2.58
CA ILE A 156 -4.08 -5.66 1.36
C ILE A 156 -4.85 -6.99 1.29
N ASP A 157 -5.02 -7.67 2.41
CA ASP A 157 -5.80 -8.91 2.46
C ASP A 157 -7.29 -8.69 2.12
N ARG A 158 -7.90 -7.61 2.65
CA ARG A 158 -9.28 -7.24 2.28
C ARG A 158 -9.40 -6.88 0.79
N MET A 159 -8.40 -6.22 0.22
CA MET A 159 -8.36 -5.94 -1.22
C MET A 159 -8.17 -7.22 -2.04
N GLY A 160 -7.37 -8.17 -1.56
CA GLY A 160 -7.21 -9.47 -2.20
C GLY A 160 -8.50 -10.30 -2.18
N LEU A 161 -9.33 -10.16 -1.13
CA LEU A 161 -10.68 -10.73 -1.10
C LEU A 161 -11.60 -10.05 -2.12
N LEU A 162 -11.59 -8.71 -2.18
CA LEU A 162 -12.36 -7.96 -3.18
C LEU A 162 -12.01 -8.42 -4.60
N PHE A 163 -10.72 -8.52 -4.93
CA PHE A 163 -10.28 -8.96 -6.25
C PHE A 163 -10.82 -10.35 -6.59
N ARG A 164 -10.69 -11.32 -5.68
CA ARG A 164 -11.20 -12.69 -5.92
C ARG A 164 -12.71 -12.72 -6.14
N THR A 165 -13.48 -12.03 -5.29
CA THR A 165 -14.94 -11.95 -5.46
C THR A 165 -15.32 -11.30 -6.79
N MET A 166 -14.55 -10.32 -7.28
CA MET A 166 -14.78 -9.69 -8.57
C MET A 166 -14.39 -10.62 -9.73
N ALA A 167 -13.29 -11.35 -9.62
CA ALA A 167 -12.85 -12.34 -10.60
C ALA A 167 -13.85 -13.50 -10.77
N GLU A 168 -14.53 -13.91 -9.70
CA GLU A 168 -15.60 -14.92 -9.76
C GLU A 168 -16.86 -14.42 -10.48
N ARG A 169 -17.12 -13.10 -10.49
CA ARG A 169 -18.34 -12.50 -11.05
C ARG A 169 -18.20 -12.00 -12.48
N ASP A 170 -17.02 -11.53 -12.87
CA ASP A 170 -16.77 -10.89 -14.17
C ASP A 170 -15.47 -11.45 -14.80
N PRO A 171 -15.56 -12.12 -15.98
CA PRO A 171 -14.41 -12.67 -16.69
C PRO A 171 -13.29 -11.67 -16.98
N ARG A 172 -13.61 -10.37 -17.06
CA ARG A 172 -12.61 -9.30 -17.22
C ARG A 172 -11.60 -9.31 -16.07
N TYR A 173 -12.05 -9.44 -14.82
CA TYR A 173 -11.14 -9.48 -13.67
C TYR A 173 -10.47 -10.83 -13.51
N ALA A 174 -11.14 -11.93 -13.90
CA ALA A 174 -10.51 -13.25 -13.96
C ALA A 174 -9.29 -13.26 -14.89
N SER A 175 -9.35 -12.52 -16.01
CA SER A 175 -8.21 -12.41 -16.95
C SER A 175 -6.96 -11.73 -16.36
N TRP A 176 -7.08 -11.00 -15.24
CA TRP A 176 -5.94 -10.38 -14.56
C TRP A 176 -5.17 -11.37 -13.69
N GLU A 177 -5.72 -12.56 -13.47
CA GLU A 177 -5.10 -13.65 -12.74
C GLU A 177 -4.40 -14.63 -13.69
N TYR A 178 -3.06 -14.63 -13.69
CA TYR A 178 -2.22 -15.50 -14.52
C TYR A 178 -1.01 -16.04 -13.77
#